data_AF-A0A972M8V6-F1
#
_entry.id   AF-A0A972M8V6-F1
#
_cell.length_a   1.000
_cell.length_b   1.000
_cell.length_c   1.000
_cell.angle_alpha   90.00
_cell.angle_beta   90.00
_cell.angle_gamma   90.00
#
_symmetry.space_group_name_H-M   'P 1'
#
loop_
_entity.id
_entity.type
_entity.pdbx_description
1 polymer ?
#
loop_
_entity_poly.entity_id
_entity_poly.type
_entity_poly.pdbx_seq_one_letter_code
_entity_poly.pdbx_strand_id
1 'polypeptide(L)'
;MPRRTQPHPFEEYCFAHFARAIQSWDPRAGIYAIGLEIQNVEDDLRRPMVRLLRNTWAHARLHAPGDADVDLPAACLRLAHVGSCFQQNKASSEMEALWCRAFWDFTTYATVGCEYPSFKGDYIDPIGLALRDAWVRSLGLHERAESEADHPDATLEDDLELIVKFNKLCLRVARRLQPVIRAHFKRPIPIIFFNREGCDDETVALTWFANEKASIEGYLAFICQISGRERCDDFKPATFWYIFLADDDD
;
A
#
# COMPACT_ATOMS: atom_id res chain seq x y z
N MET A 1 -15.14 -25.34 -14.87
CA MET A 1 -15.01 -24.40 -13.74
C MET A 1 -13.61 -24.55 -13.20
N PRO A 2 -12.75 -23.53 -13.33
CA PRO A 2 -11.41 -23.56 -12.75
C PRO A 2 -11.49 -23.89 -11.26
N ARG A 3 -10.61 -24.78 -10.79
CA ARG A 3 -10.52 -25.11 -9.37
C ARG A 3 -9.90 -23.89 -8.69
N ARG A 4 -10.68 -23.18 -7.85
CA ARG A 4 -10.11 -22.16 -6.97
C ARG A 4 -8.90 -22.73 -6.25
N THR A 5 -7.72 -22.25 -6.60
CA THR A 5 -6.48 -22.58 -5.91
C THR A 5 -6.62 -22.13 -4.46
N GLN A 6 -6.28 -23.02 -3.53
CA GLN A 6 -6.28 -22.68 -2.13
C GLN A 6 -5.19 -21.62 -1.90
N PRO A 7 -5.49 -20.51 -1.20
CA PRO A 7 -4.50 -19.48 -0.90
C PRO A 7 -3.33 -20.05 -0.09
N HIS A 8 -2.13 -19.57 -0.39
CA HIS A 8 -0.92 -19.96 0.32
C HIS A 8 -1.02 -19.57 1.81
N PRO A 9 -0.45 -20.35 2.75
CA PRO A 9 -0.48 -20.02 4.18
C PRO A 9 -0.01 -18.60 4.53
N PHE A 10 0.98 -18.07 3.79
CA PHE A 10 1.44 -16.70 3.94
C PHE A 10 0.36 -15.67 3.56
N GLU A 11 -0.37 -15.89 2.46
CA GLU A 11 -1.47 -15.02 2.04
C GLU A 11 -2.60 -15.03 3.08
N GLU A 12 -2.95 -16.22 3.60
CA GLU A 12 -3.94 -16.36 4.68
C GLU A 12 -3.51 -15.63 5.95
N TYR A 13 -2.23 -15.71 6.31
CA TYR A 13 -1.68 -15.01 7.45
C TYR A 13 -1.77 -13.49 7.28
N CYS A 14 -1.34 -12.96 6.12
CA CYS A 14 -1.49 -11.54 5.79
C CYS A 14 -2.94 -11.07 5.94
N PHE A 15 -3.88 -11.80 5.33
CA PHE A 15 -5.30 -11.47 5.42
C PHE A 15 -5.82 -11.49 6.86
N ALA A 16 -5.58 -12.57 7.61
CA ALA A 16 -6.09 -12.71 8.96
C ALA A 16 -5.46 -11.70 9.93
N HIS A 17 -4.18 -11.38 9.74
CA HIS A 17 -3.49 -10.38 10.55
C HIS A 17 -4.05 -8.98 10.30
N PHE A 18 -4.21 -8.57 9.03
CA PHE A 18 -4.76 -7.27 8.67
C PHE A 18 -6.25 -7.12 8.98
N ALA A 19 -7.06 -8.16 8.77
CA ALA A 19 -8.47 -8.15 9.11
C ALA A 19 -8.69 -7.90 10.61
N ARG A 20 -7.91 -8.57 11.48
CA ARG A 20 -7.95 -8.35 12.93
C ARG A 20 -7.55 -6.93 13.30
N ALA A 21 -6.49 -6.39 12.69
CA ALA A 21 -6.07 -5.02 12.91
C ALA A 21 -7.18 -4.03 12.53
N ILE A 22 -7.79 -4.17 11.34
CA ILE A 22 -8.91 -3.34 10.90
C ILE A 22 -10.08 -3.41 11.87
N GLN A 23 -10.47 -4.63 12.31
CA GLN A 23 -11.59 -4.83 13.21
C GLN A 23 -11.36 -4.24 14.61
N SER A 24 -10.10 -4.08 15.04
CA SER A 24 -9.75 -3.40 16.29
C SER A 24 -9.85 -1.87 16.24
N TRP A 25 -9.94 -1.29 15.05
CA TRP A 25 -10.04 0.16 14.89
C TRP A 25 -11.43 0.67 15.27
N ASP A 26 -11.51 1.81 15.96
CA ASP A 26 -12.78 2.49 16.17
C ASP A 26 -13.41 2.88 14.81
N PRO A 27 -14.60 2.36 14.45
CA PRO A 27 -15.27 2.70 13.19
C PRO A 27 -15.64 4.18 13.08
N ARG A 28 -15.67 4.92 14.21
CA ARG A 28 -15.97 6.35 14.27
C ARG A 28 -14.73 7.24 14.20
N ALA A 29 -13.53 6.67 14.16
CA ALA A 29 -12.27 7.42 14.11
C ALA A 29 -12.09 8.27 12.83
N GLY A 30 -13.06 8.28 11.92
CA GLY A 30 -13.00 9.10 10.72
C GLY A 30 -11.95 8.62 9.74
N ILE A 31 -11.79 7.30 9.59
CA ILE A 31 -10.78 6.73 8.68
C ILE A 31 -11.20 6.97 7.23
N TYR A 32 -10.43 7.70 6.43
CA TYR A 32 -10.82 8.00 5.04
C TYR A 32 -10.06 7.18 4.00
N ALA A 33 -8.92 6.59 4.37
CA ALA A 33 -8.14 5.68 3.54
C ALA A 33 -7.36 4.68 4.40
N ILE A 34 -7.14 3.49 3.85
CA ILE A 34 -6.27 2.44 4.39
C ILE A 34 -5.07 2.33 3.46
N GLY A 35 -3.87 2.30 4.03
CA GLY A 35 -2.63 2.12 3.29
C GLY A 35 -2.15 0.68 3.34
N LEU A 36 -1.70 0.15 2.21
CA LEU A 36 -0.84 -1.04 2.13
C LEU A 36 0.51 -0.63 1.57
N GLU A 37 1.49 -0.53 2.45
CA GLU A 37 2.86 -0.19 2.08
C GLU A 37 3.62 -1.46 1.75
N ILE A 38 4.07 -1.60 0.51
CA ILE A 38 4.90 -2.71 0.03
C ILE A 38 6.37 -2.27 0.10
N GLN A 39 7.19 -3.08 0.77
CA GLN A 39 8.60 -2.80 0.99
C GLN A 39 9.43 -4.07 0.96
N ASN A 40 10.73 -3.87 0.88
CA ASN A 40 11.73 -4.92 1.02
C ASN A 40 12.58 -4.63 2.25
N VAL A 41 12.96 -5.67 2.98
CA VAL A 41 13.84 -5.51 4.14
C VAL A 41 15.26 -5.21 3.65
N GLU A 42 15.81 -4.04 4.01
CA GLU A 42 17.15 -3.59 3.60
C GLU A 42 17.36 -3.58 2.08
N ASP A 43 16.31 -3.21 1.34
CA ASP A 43 16.30 -3.19 -0.12
C ASP A 43 16.57 -4.57 -0.76
N ASP A 44 16.46 -5.66 0.02
CA ASP A 44 16.55 -7.04 -0.47
C ASP A 44 15.19 -7.50 -1.00
N LEU A 45 15.08 -7.55 -2.33
CA LEU A 45 13.86 -7.92 -3.07
C LEU A 45 13.31 -9.31 -2.67
N ARG A 46 14.16 -10.17 -2.08
CA ARG A 46 13.81 -11.52 -1.61
C ARG A 46 13.17 -11.54 -0.24
N ARG A 47 13.16 -10.41 0.45
CA ARG A 47 12.54 -10.23 1.77
C ARG A 47 11.40 -9.22 1.65
N PRO A 48 10.36 -9.52 0.83
CA PRO A 48 9.22 -8.63 0.73
C PRO A 48 8.45 -8.61 2.06
N MET A 49 7.97 -7.43 2.41
CA MET A 49 7.12 -7.21 3.57
C MET A 49 5.99 -6.26 3.20
N VAL A 50 4.90 -6.34 3.96
CA VAL A 50 3.75 -5.47 3.78
C VAL A 50 3.28 -4.90 5.11
N ARG A 51 2.98 -3.60 5.11
CA ARG A 51 2.50 -2.89 6.30
C ARG A 51 1.10 -2.37 6.05
N LEU A 52 0.27 -2.48 7.09
CA LEU A 52 -1.07 -1.94 7.10
C LEU A 52 -1.10 -0.65 7.90
N LEU A 53 -1.66 0.38 7.29
CA LEU A 53 -1.75 1.70 7.85
C LEU A 53 -3.19 2.24 7.71
N ARG A 54 -3.59 3.16 8.60
CA ARG A 54 -4.83 3.96 8.42
C ARG A 54 -4.59 5.46 8.60
N ASN A 55 -5.40 6.25 7.90
CA ASN A 55 -5.44 7.68 8.05
C ASN A 55 -6.81 8.15 8.50
N THR A 56 -6.83 9.18 9.34
CA THR A 56 -8.05 9.75 9.90
C THR A 56 -8.21 11.21 9.49
N TRP A 57 -9.46 11.68 9.45
CA TRP A 57 -9.77 13.09 9.23
C TRP A 57 -9.07 14.02 10.22
N ALA A 58 -8.99 13.60 11.49
CA ALA A 58 -8.32 14.37 12.52
C ALA A 58 -6.82 14.54 12.19
N HIS A 59 -6.17 13.46 11.75
CA HIS A 59 -4.77 13.50 11.40
C HIS A 59 -4.49 14.38 10.16
N ALA A 60 -5.28 14.24 9.09
CA ALA A 60 -5.14 15.08 7.90
C ALA A 60 -5.29 16.59 8.22
N ARG A 61 -6.16 16.94 9.18
CA ARG A 61 -6.34 18.33 9.63
C ARG A 61 -5.15 18.88 10.39
N LEU A 62 -4.53 18.08 11.27
CA LEU A 62 -3.37 18.54 12.06
C LEU A 62 -2.15 18.89 11.19
N HIS A 63 -2.03 18.25 10.04
CA HIS A 63 -0.91 18.45 9.11
C HIS A 63 -1.26 19.38 7.93
N ALA A 64 -2.47 19.96 7.92
CA ALA A 64 -2.83 21.02 6.98
C ALA A 64 -2.09 22.32 7.36
N PRO A 65 -1.32 22.96 6.45
CA PRO A 65 -0.60 24.18 6.81
C PRO A 65 -1.57 25.37 6.87
N GLY A 66 -1.83 25.90 8.06
CA GLY A 66 -2.56 27.15 8.30
C GLY A 66 -3.43 27.16 9.57
N ASP A 67 -3.23 28.21 10.38
CA ASP A 67 -3.82 28.61 11.67
C ASP A 67 -5.15 28.00 12.16
N ALA A 68 -5.15 27.68 13.46
CA ALA A 68 -6.19 26.98 14.23
C ALA A 68 -7.52 27.73 14.44
N ASP A 69 -7.78 28.84 13.73
CA ASP A 69 -8.91 29.75 14.03
C ASP A 69 -9.79 30.12 12.81
N VAL A 70 -9.68 29.41 11.68
CA VAL A 70 -10.52 29.70 10.52
C VAL A 70 -11.72 28.76 10.45
N ASP A 71 -12.91 29.33 10.58
CA ASP A 71 -14.20 28.69 10.36
C ASP A 71 -14.23 28.10 8.93
N LEU A 72 -14.24 26.77 8.84
CA LEU A 72 -13.99 26.00 7.62
C LEU A 72 -15.23 26.03 6.69
N PRO A 73 -15.21 26.90 5.66
CA PRO A 73 -15.23 26.38 4.29
C PRO A 73 -14.16 26.96 3.34
N ALA A 74 -13.29 27.88 3.77
CA ALA A 74 -12.39 28.62 2.85
C ALA A 74 -10.87 28.51 3.14
N ALA A 75 -10.46 27.89 4.25
CA ALA A 75 -9.04 27.79 4.64
C ALA A 75 -8.36 26.47 4.20
N CYS A 76 -8.80 25.89 3.09
CA CYS A 76 -8.13 24.73 2.52
C CYS A 76 -6.73 25.10 2.00
N LEU A 77 -5.73 24.74 2.80
CA LEU A 77 -4.42 24.19 2.43
C LEU A 77 -3.47 25.08 1.62
N ARG A 78 -2.49 25.68 2.31
CA ARG A 78 -1.23 26.07 1.66
C ARG A 78 -0.27 24.89 1.62
N LEU A 79 0.09 24.47 0.42
CA LEU A 79 0.93 23.32 0.04
C LEU A 79 2.43 23.47 0.37
N ALA A 80 2.81 24.15 1.46
CA ALA A 80 4.23 24.43 1.74
C ALA A 80 5.11 23.18 1.96
N HIS A 81 4.53 22.03 2.35
CA HIS A 81 5.23 20.75 2.50
C HIS A 81 5.12 19.82 1.28
N VAL A 82 4.17 20.05 0.37
CA VAL A 82 4.15 19.34 -0.93
C VAL A 82 5.32 19.82 -1.78
N GLY A 83 5.62 21.12 -1.71
CA GLY A 83 6.83 21.70 -2.31
C GLY A 83 8.12 21.05 -1.81
N SER A 84 8.26 20.75 -0.51
CA SER A 84 9.48 20.11 0.01
C SER A 84 9.60 18.64 -0.37
N CYS A 85 8.49 17.90 -0.47
CA CYS A 85 8.53 16.49 -0.88
C CYS A 85 8.78 16.35 -2.40
N PHE A 86 8.22 17.26 -3.19
CA PHE A 86 8.56 17.42 -4.60
C PHE A 86 10.04 17.84 -4.79
N GLN A 87 10.53 18.79 -3.98
CA GLN A 87 11.94 19.25 -4.05
C GLN A 87 12.95 18.24 -3.47
N GLN A 88 12.52 17.29 -2.64
CA GLN A 88 13.37 16.22 -2.08
C GLN A 88 13.38 14.94 -2.96
N ASN A 89 12.96 15.02 -4.22
CA ASN A 89 13.00 13.94 -5.22
C ASN A 89 12.20 12.68 -4.87
N LYS A 90 11.18 12.74 -4.00
CA LYS A 90 10.37 11.56 -3.62
C LYS A 90 9.03 11.44 -4.34
N ALA A 91 8.71 12.39 -5.21
CA ALA A 91 7.51 12.32 -6.03
C ALA A 91 7.84 12.91 -7.39
N SER A 92 7.49 12.18 -8.44
CA SER A 92 7.61 12.58 -9.84
C SER A 92 6.68 13.75 -10.20
N SER A 93 5.63 13.99 -9.40
CA SER A 93 4.69 15.09 -9.59
C SER A 93 4.11 15.63 -8.27
N GLU A 94 3.58 16.85 -8.31
CA GLU A 94 2.85 17.44 -7.18
C GLU A 94 1.62 16.60 -6.77
N MET A 95 1.00 15.91 -7.74
CA MET A 95 -0.13 15.02 -7.49
C MET A 95 0.29 13.70 -6.84
N GLU A 96 1.40 13.10 -7.27
CA GLU A 96 1.99 11.97 -6.55
C GLU A 96 2.37 12.39 -5.13
N ALA A 97 2.93 13.59 -4.95
CA ALA A 97 3.22 14.12 -3.62
C ALA A 97 1.94 14.30 -2.78
N LEU A 98 0.81 14.72 -3.35
CA LEU A 98 -0.47 14.80 -2.65
C LEU A 98 -1.04 13.43 -2.28
N TRP A 99 -0.90 12.46 -3.18
CA TRP A 99 -1.27 11.08 -2.93
C TRP A 99 -0.41 10.48 -1.81
N CYS A 100 0.91 10.49 -1.98
CA CYS A 100 1.91 9.99 -1.04
C CYS A 100 1.95 10.74 0.29
N ARG A 101 1.59 12.02 0.32
CA ARG A 101 1.57 12.80 1.57
C ARG A 101 0.50 12.32 2.51
N ALA A 102 -0.64 11.84 2.01
CA ALA A 102 -1.53 11.10 2.89
C ALA A 102 -0.72 9.98 3.55
N PHE A 103 0.09 9.23 2.79
CA PHE A 103 0.84 8.01 3.17
C PHE A 103 2.06 8.18 4.08
N TRP A 104 2.77 9.31 4.02
CA TRP A 104 3.97 9.53 4.83
C TRP A 104 3.71 9.78 6.31
N ASP A 105 2.53 10.32 6.66
CA ASP A 105 2.21 10.63 8.06
C ASP A 105 1.42 9.51 8.78
N PHE A 106 1.18 8.38 8.11
CA PHE A 106 0.37 7.31 8.67
C PHE A 106 0.94 6.73 9.98
N THR A 107 0.03 6.34 10.86
CA THR A 107 0.38 5.43 11.95
C THR A 107 0.35 4.00 11.42
N THR A 108 1.47 3.29 11.49
CA THR A 108 1.53 1.85 11.25
C THR A 108 0.79 1.10 12.35
N TYR A 109 -0.08 0.16 11.98
CA TYR A 109 -0.84 -0.64 12.96
C TYR A 109 -0.49 -2.11 12.92
N ALA A 110 -0.11 -2.63 11.76
CA ALA A 110 0.25 -4.02 11.59
C ALA A 110 1.30 -4.16 10.51
N THR A 111 2.14 -5.18 10.63
CA THR A 111 3.25 -5.44 9.72
C THR A 111 3.43 -6.94 9.61
N VAL A 112 3.59 -7.42 8.38
CA VAL A 112 3.80 -8.84 8.10
C VAL A 112 5.12 -9.02 7.35
N GLY A 113 5.93 -9.97 7.81
CA GLY A 113 7.22 -10.30 7.18
C GLY A 113 8.37 -9.33 7.52
N CYS A 114 8.27 -8.58 8.63
CA CYS A 114 9.31 -7.65 9.08
C CYS A 114 10.25 -8.29 10.11
N GLU A 115 11.55 -8.04 9.91
CA GLU A 115 12.66 -8.61 10.71
C GLU A 115 13.19 -7.67 11.77
N TYR A 116 12.86 -6.39 11.66
CA TYR A 116 13.34 -5.37 12.56
C TYR A 116 12.21 -4.92 13.49
N PRO A 117 12.54 -4.50 14.72
CA PRO A 117 11.69 -3.61 15.47
C PRO A 117 11.17 -2.52 14.54
N SER A 118 9.86 -2.48 14.30
CA SER A 118 9.25 -1.37 13.57
C SER A 118 9.73 -0.04 14.18
N PHE A 119 9.80 1.04 13.39
CA PHE A 119 10.23 2.38 13.85
C PHE A 119 9.52 2.90 15.12
N LYS A 120 8.44 2.26 15.59
CA LYS A 120 7.69 2.59 16.81
C LYS A 120 7.62 1.46 17.85
N GLY A 121 8.36 0.36 17.72
CA GLY A 121 8.43 -0.67 18.77
C GLY A 121 9.17 -1.97 18.40
N ASP A 122 9.56 -2.70 19.44
CA ASP A 122 10.31 -3.98 19.46
C ASP A 122 9.57 -5.20 18.85
N TYR A 123 8.59 -4.97 17.98
CA TYR A 123 7.79 -6.06 17.41
C TYR A 123 8.49 -6.66 16.18
N ILE A 124 8.88 -7.92 16.32
CA ILE A 124 9.30 -8.81 15.24
C ILE A 124 8.12 -9.76 14.96
N ASP A 125 7.86 -10.08 13.69
CA ASP A 125 6.79 -11.00 13.27
C ASP A 125 7.36 -12.39 12.91
N PRO A 126 7.76 -13.23 13.89
CA PRO A 126 8.45 -14.49 13.61
C PRO A 126 7.59 -15.46 12.79
N ILE A 127 6.26 -15.40 12.94
CA ILE A 127 5.34 -16.26 12.18
C ILE A 127 5.27 -15.80 10.73
N GLY A 128 5.07 -14.50 10.48
CA GLY A 128 5.04 -13.99 9.11
C GLY A 128 6.37 -14.15 8.39
N LEU A 129 7.51 -14.06 9.09
CA LEU A 129 8.82 -14.35 8.54
C LEU A 129 8.95 -15.78 8.06
N ALA A 130 8.64 -16.75 8.93
CA ALA A 130 8.71 -18.17 8.56
C ALA A 130 7.77 -18.51 7.38
N LEU A 131 6.59 -17.91 7.35
CA LEU A 131 5.63 -18.10 6.26
C LEU A 131 6.05 -17.43 4.96
N ARG A 132 6.65 -16.23 5.02
CA ARG A 132 7.25 -15.53 3.87
C ARG A 132 8.36 -16.39 3.28
N ASP A 133 9.28 -16.88 4.11
CA ASP A 133 10.42 -17.68 3.62
C ASP A 133 9.95 -18.99 2.99
N ALA A 134 8.95 -19.65 3.58
CA ALA A 134 8.32 -20.83 2.99
C ALA A 134 7.64 -20.51 1.64
N TRP A 135 6.99 -19.34 1.54
CA TRP A 135 6.38 -18.88 0.31
C TRP A 135 7.44 -18.62 -0.78
N VAL A 136 8.50 -17.87 -0.48
CA VAL A 136 9.60 -17.61 -1.44
C VAL A 136 10.26 -18.91 -1.90
N ARG A 137 10.51 -19.88 -0.99
CA ARG A 137 11.03 -21.21 -1.35
C ARG A 137 10.08 -21.98 -2.26
N SER A 138 8.77 -21.90 -2.02
CA SER A 138 7.78 -22.59 -2.85
C SER A 138 7.75 -22.09 -4.29
N LEU A 139 8.26 -20.87 -4.54
CA LEU A 139 8.40 -20.28 -5.86
C LEU A 139 9.70 -20.67 -6.56
N GLY A 140 10.66 -21.29 -5.85
CA GLY A 140 12.00 -21.58 -6.37
C GLY A 140 12.96 -20.39 -6.33
N LEU A 141 12.59 -19.26 -5.71
CA LEU A 141 13.30 -17.97 -5.79
C LEU A 141 14.24 -17.70 -4.59
N HIS A 142 14.56 -18.71 -3.77
CA HIS A 142 15.24 -18.52 -2.48
C HIS A 142 16.77 -18.67 -2.54
N GLU A 143 17.35 -19.35 -3.53
CA GLU A 143 18.76 -19.73 -3.48
C GLU A 143 19.67 -18.68 -4.14
N ARG A 144 20.35 -17.84 -3.34
CA ARG A 144 21.66 -17.32 -3.73
C ARG A 144 22.67 -18.44 -3.54
N ALA A 145 23.25 -18.93 -4.63
CA ALA A 145 24.53 -19.62 -4.52
C ALA A 145 25.53 -18.65 -3.86
N GLU A 146 26.39 -19.15 -2.97
CA GLU A 146 27.40 -18.33 -2.26
C GLU A 146 28.38 -17.61 -3.21
N SER A 147 28.34 -17.86 -4.52
CA SER A 147 29.09 -17.11 -5.55
C SER A 147 28.19 -16.20 -6.41
N GLU A 148 27.74 -15.08 -5.84
CA GLU A 148 27.23 -13.93 -6.62
C GLU A 148 28.23 -13.44 -7.68
N ALA A 149 29.50 -13.84 -7.57
CA ALA A 149 30.55 -13.53 -8.54
C ALA A 149 30.32 -14.16 -9.94
N ASP A 150 29.54 -15.24 -10.04
CA ASP A 150 29.47 -16.03 -11.27
C ASP A 150 28.25 -15.70 -12.16
N HIS A 151 27.14 -15.17 -11.60
CA HIS A 151 25.89 -14.94 -12.35
C HIS A 151 25.06 -13.72 -11.85
N PRO A 152 25.51 -12.48 -12.11
CA PRO A 152 24.76 -11.28 -11.69
C PRO A 152 23.40 -11.14 -12.39
N ASP A 153 23.30 -11.52 -13.67
CA ASP A 153 22.09 -11.26 -14.48
C ASP A 153 20.90 -12.19 -14.14
N ALA A 154 21.16 -13.41 -13.67
CA ALA A 154 20.10 -14.35 -13.27
C ALA A 154 19.34 -13.89 -12.02
N THR A 155 19.96 -13.02 -11.20
CA THR A 155 19.35 -12.57 -9.94
C THR A 155 18.29 -11.50 -10.14
N LEU A 156 18.38 -10.66 -11.18
CA LEU A 156 17.43 -9.58 -11.39
C LEU A 156 16.08 -10.06 -11.94
N GLU A 157 16.07 -11.06 -12.82
CA GLU A 157 14.82 -11.62 -13.36
C GLU A 157 14.02 -12.32 -12.27
N ASP A 158 14.67 -13.16 -11.45
CA ASP A 158 14.07 -13.83 -10.30
C ASP A 158 13.52 -12.82 -9.27
N ASP A 159 14.27 -11.75 -9.00
CA ASP A 159 13.85 -10.69 -8.09
C ASP A 159 12.63 -9.92 -8.62
N LEU A 160 12.61 -9.58 -9.91
CA LEU A 160 11.45 -8.94 -10.56
C LEU A 160 10.23 -9.88 -10.57
N GLU A 161 10.43 -11.16 -10.86
CA GLU A 161 9.38 -12.16 -10.80
C GLU A 161 8.80 -12.25 -9.38
N LEU A 162 9.65 -12.22 -8.35
CA LEU A 162 9.20 -12.23 -6.96
C LEU A 162 8.37 -10.99 -6.60
N ILE A 163 8.80 -9.79 -7.03
CA ILE A 163 8.05 -8.54 -6.84
C ILE A 163 6.65 -8.68 -7.45
N VAL A 164 6.55 -9.13 -8.70
CA VAL A 164 5.27 -9.30 -9.40
C VAL A 164 4.38 -10.29 -8.66
N LYS A 165 4.92 -11.44 -8.21
CA LYS A 165 4.14 -12.43 -7.44
C LYS A 165 3.72 -11.89 -6.07
N PHE A 166 4.55 -11.10 -5.40
CA PHE A 166 4.21 -10.49 -4.13
C PHE A 166 3.11 -9.42 -4.29
N ASN A 167 3.20 -8.59 -5.32
CA ASN A 167 2.19 -7.59 -5.65
C ASN A 167 0.83 -8.23 -5.96
N LYS A 168 0.81 -9.33 -6.73
CA LYS A 168 -0.40 -10.14 -6.95
C LYS A 168 -0.96 -10.72 -5.64
N LEU A 169 -0.11 -11.22 -4.74
CA LEU A 169 -0.53 -11.68 -3.41
C LEU A 169 -1.18 -10.55 -2.61
N CYS A 170 -0.53 -9.39 -2.51
CA CYS A 170 -1.04 -8.23 -1.80
C CYS A 170 -2.36 -7.72 -2.39
N LEU A 171 -2.52 -7.76 -3.73
CA LEU A 171 -3.78 -7.44 -4.40
C LEU A 171 -4.92 -8.38 -4.00
N ARG A 172 -4.68 -9.69 -3.95
CA ARG A 172 -5.68 -10.67 -3.49
C ARG A 172 -6.05 -10.45 -2.02
N VAL A 173 -5.07 -10.19 -1.16
CA VAL A 173 -5.32 -9.82 0.25
C VAL A 173 -6.19 -8.56 0.33
N ALA A 174 -5.85 -7.50 -0.39
CA ALA A 174 -6.60 -6.24 -0.39
C ALA A 174 -8.06 -6.45 -0.84
N ARG A 175 -8.28 -7.20 -1.93
CA ARG A 175 -9.64 -7.55 -2.40
C ARG A 175 -10.43 -8.31 -1.34
N ARG A 176 -9.80 -9.25 -0.62
CA ARG A 176 -10.43 -10.00 0.48
C ARG A 176 -10.73 -9.11 1.71
N LEU A 177 -9.97 -8.04 1.92
CA LEU A 177 -10.22 -7.09 3.01
C LEU A 177 -11.41 -6.16 2.72
N GLN A 178 -11.79 -5.92 1.46
CA GLN A 178 -12.90 -5.00 1.10
C GLN A 178 -14.23 -5.33 1.80
N PRO A 179 -14.71 -6.60 1.84
CA PRO A 179 -15.91 -6.94 2.61
C PRO A 179 -15.76 -6.70 4.11
N VAL A 180 -14.57 -6.95 4.68
CA VAL A 180 -14.27 -6.71 6.10
C VAL A 180 -14.38 -5.22 6.42
N ILE A 181 -13.75 -4.39 5.59
CA ILE A 181 -13.78 -2.93 5.70
C ILE A 181 -15.23 -2.42 5.63
N ARG A 182 -15.98 -2.83 4.61
CA ARG A 182 -17.38 -2.42 4.44
C ARG A 182 -18.25 -2.84 5.63
N ALA A 183 -18.08 -4.07 6.10
CA ALA A 183 -18.83 -4.59 7.23
C ALA A 183 -18.51 -3.83 8.53
N HIS A 184 -17.25 -3.46 8.74
CA HIS A 184 -16.78 -2.77 9.94
C HIS A 184 -17.15 -1.28 9.95
N PHE A 185 -16.85 -0.55 8.87
CA PHE A 185 -17.04 0.90 8.79
C PHE A 185 -18.40 1.35 8.26
N LYS A 186 -19.23 0.41 7.77
CA LYS A 186 -20.55 0.68 7.17
C LYS A 186 -20.49 1.61 5.94
N ARG A 187 -19.32 1.71 5.30
CA ARG A 187 -19.07 2.43 4.05
C ARG A 187 -17.83 1.87 3.36
N PRO A 188 -17.68 2.07 2.04
CA PRO A 188 -16.40 1.78 1.39
C PRO A 188 -15.31 2.71 1.92
N ILE A 189 -14.11 2.15 2.13
CA ILE A 189 -12.88 2.89 2.38
C ILE A 189 -11.84 2.32 1.43
N PRO A 190 -11.16 3.15 0.64
CA PRO A 190 -10.18 2.65 -0.32
C PRO A 190 -8.96 2.08 0.40
N ILE A 191 -8.40 1.02 -0.18
CA ILE A 191 -7.06 0.52 0.12
C ILE A 191 -6.09 1.10 -0.91
N ILE A 192 -5.12 1.87 -0.46
CA ILE A 192 -4.17 2.55 -1.32
C ILE A 192 -2.81 1.86 -1.18
N PHE A 193 -2.28 1.39 -2.30
CA PHE A 193 -0.95 0.81 -2.39
C PHE A 193 0.08 1.92 -2.59
N PHE A 194 1.22 1.76 -1.94
CA PHE A 194 2.37 2.64 -2.10
C PHE A 194 3.64 1.91 -1.63
N ASN A 195 4.80 2.47 -1.93
CA ASN A 195 6.09 1.99 -1.44
C ASN A 195 6.79 3.09 -0.62
N ARG A 196 7.99 2.82 -0.09
CA ARG A 196 8.73 3.81 0.71
C ARG A 196 9.06 5.09 -0.06
N GLU A 197 9.30 4.93 -1.36
CA GLU A 197 9.81 5.97 -2.23
C GLU A 197 8.70 6.84 -2.79
N GLY A 198 7.47 6.32 -2.91
CA GLY A 198 6.33 7.05 -3.43
C GLY A 198 5.25 6.12 -3.99
N CYS A 199 4.62 6.57 -5.08
CA CYS A 199 3.61 5.81 -5.80
C CYS A 199 3.98 5.80 -7.28
N ASP A 200 4.57 4.69 -7.69
CA ASP A 200 4.81 4.36 -9.09
C ASP A 200 3.50 3.92 -9.80
N ASP A 201 3.57 3.79 -11.12
CA ASP A 201 2.43 3.35 -11.94
C ASP A 201 1.88 1.99 -11.51
N GLU A 202 2.74 1.11 -10.99
CA GLU A 202 2.36 -0.23 -10.53
C GLU A 202 1.49 -0.16 -9.28
N THR A 203 1.92 0.56 -8.24
CA THR A 203 1.14 0.73 -7.00
C THR A 203 -0.16 1.52 -7.24
N VAL A 204 -0.16 2.45 -8.19
CA VAL A 204 -1.41 3.09 -8.66
C VAL A 204 -2.33 2.05 -9.29
N ALA A 205 -1.83 1.20 -10.20
CA ALA A 205 -2.62 0.14 -10.82
C ALA A 205 -3.18 -0.84 -9.77
N LEU A 206 -2.36 -1.31 -8.82
CA LEU A 206 -2.78 -2.17 -7.71
C LEU A 206 -3.91 -1.53 -6.91
N THR A 207 -3.80 -0.23 -6.62
CA THR A 207 -4.85 0.54 -5.96
C THR A 207 -6.15 0.49 -6.76
N TRP A 208 -6.13 0.78 -8.05
CA TRP A 208 -7.34 0.72 -8.88
C TRP A 208 -7.95 -0.70 -8.91
N PHE A 209 -7.12 -1.74 -9.03
CA PHE A 209 -7.59 -3.13 -9.09
C PHE A 209 -8.08 -3.70 -7.76
N ALA A 210 -7.67 -3.14 -6.63
CA ALA A 210 -8.06 -3.59 -5.30
C ALA A 210 -9.40 -3.02 -4.82
N ASN A 211 -9.92 -1.99 -5.50
CA ASN A 211 -11.01 -1.18 -5.00
C ASN A 211 -12.18 -1.12 -5.97
N GLU A 212 -13.37 -0.86 -5.42
CA GLU A 212 -14.50 -0.43 -6.24
C GLU A 212 -14.25 0.97 -6.79
N LYS A 213 -14.59 1.19 -8.05
CA LYS A 213 -14.43 2.48 -8.74
C LYS A 213 -14.94 3.67 -7.90
N ALA A 214 -16.16 3.55 -7.35
CA ALA A 214 -16.77 4.60 -6.54
C ALA A 214 -15.97 4.95 -5.26
N SER A 215 -15.26 3.97 -4.68
CA SER A 215 -14.39 4.19 -3.51
C SER A 215 -13.19 5.05 -3.87
N ILE A 216 -12.55 4.76 -5.02
CA ILE A 216 -11.40 5.54 -5.51
C ILE A 216 -11.84 6.93 -5.94
N GLU A 217 -12.95 7.06 -6.66
CA GLU A 217 -13.48 8.36 -7.07
C GLU A 217 -13.83 9.24 -5.85
N GLY A 218 -14.42 8.66 -4.81
CA GLY A 218 -14.67 9.37 -3.55
C GLY A 218 -13.39 9.84 -2.86
N TYR A 219 -12.34 9.02 -2.89
CA TYR A 219 -11.02 9.39 -2.37
C TYR A 219 -10.37 10.51 -3.18
N LEU A 220 -10.37 10.39 -4.50
CA LEU A 220 -9.82 11.40 -5.39
C LEU A 220 -10.55 12.73 -5.23
N ALA A 221 -11.89 12.72 -5.19
CA ALA A 221 -12.68 13.92 -4.95
C ALA A 221 -12.31 14.60 -3.62
N PHE A 222 -12.07 13.81 -2.57
CA PHE A 222 -11.56 14.31 -1.30
C PHE A 222 -10.17 14.93 -1.44
N ILE A 223 -9.22 14.25 -2.08
CA ILE A 223 -7.88 14.79 -2.34
C ILE A 223 -7.96 16.10 -3.12
N CYS A 224 -8.81 16.19 -4.15
CA CYS A 224 -9.01 17.43 -4.89
C CYS A 224 -9.56 18.53 -3.97
N GLN A 225 -10.58 18.24 -3.15
CA GLN A 225 -11.16 19.18 -2.19
C GLN A 225 -10.13 19.72 -1.19
N ILE A 226 -9.30 18.87 -0.60
CA ILE A 226 -8.27 19.32 0.32
C ILE A 226 -7.10 20.00 -0.40
N SER A 227 -6.79 19.64 -1.63
CA SER A 227 -5.74 20.34 -2.38
C SER A 227 -6.18 21.68 -2.97
N GLY A 228 -7.47 22.03 -2.86
CA GLY A 228 -8.03 23.22 -3.53
C GLY A 228 -8.08 23.08 -5.06
N ARG A 229 -8.08 21.85 -5.59
CA ARG A 229 -8.14 21.56 -7.02
C ARG A 229 -9.56 21.22 -7.45
N GLU A 230 -9.92 21.62 -8.67
CA GLU A 230 -11.23 21.29 -9.24
C GLU A 230 -11.33 19.82 -9.70
N ARG A 231 -10.22 19.24 -10.17
CA ARG A 231 -10.14 17.84 -10.64
C ARG A 231 -8.76 17.23 -10.42
N CYS A 232 -8.73 15.90 -10.39
CA CYS A 232 -7.53 15.07 -10.27
C CYS A 232 -7.45 14.09 -11.45
N ASP A 233 -7.66 14.60 -12.67
CA ASP A 233 -7.79 13.80 -13.90
C ASP A 233 -6.50 13.07 -14.30
N ASP A 234 -5.36 13.49 -13.73
CA ASP A 234 -4.03 12.90 -13.94
C ASP A 234 -3.87 11.50 -13.32
N PHE A 235 -4.81 11.05 -12.47
CA PHE A 235 -4.70 9.80 -11.71
C PHE A 235 -5.40 8.60 -12.38
N LYS A 236 -5.31 8.50 -13.69
CA LYS A 236 -5.68 7.26 -14.40
C LYS A 236 -4.41 6.45 -14.60
N PRO A 237 -4.39 5.14 -14.27
CA PRO A 237 -3.22 4.32 -14.52
C PRO A 237 -2.86 4.44 -16.00
N ALA A 238 -1.63 4.85 -16.29
CA ALA A 238 -1.14 4.98 -17.65
C ALA A 238 -1.09 3.59 -18.29
N THR A 239 -2.14 3.18 -18.99
CA THR A 239 -2.18 2.04 -19.92
C THR A 239 -1.60 0.69 -19.41
N PHE A 240 -1.42 0.48 -18.09
CA PHE A 240 -0.84 -0.73 -17.48
C PHE A 240 -1.86 -1.87 -17.28
N TRP A 241 -2.82 -1.99 -18.21
CA TRP A 241 -3.86 -3.02 -18.15
C TRP A 241 -3.34 -4.41 -18.53
N TYR A 242 -2.19 -4.52 -19.20
CA TYR A 242 -1.75 -5.76 -19.83
C TYR A 242 -1.04 -6.75 -18.89
N ILE A 243 -0.36 -6.29 -17.83
CA ILE A 243 0.45 -7.19 -16.98
C ILE A 243 -0.39 -7.93 -15.92
N PHE A 244 -1.47 -7.31 -15.44
CA PHE A 244 -2.32 -7.93 -14.40
C PHE A 244 -3.46 -8.79 -14.95
N LEU A 245 -3.82 -8.65 -16.23
CA LEU A 245 -4.95 -9.36 -16.84
C LEU A 245 -4.54 -10.59 -17.67
N ALA A 246 -3.25 -10.79 -17.95
CA ALA A 246 -2.78 -11.87 -18.82
C ALA A 246 -2.70 -13.24 -18.12
N ASP A 247 -2.69 -13.29 -16.79
CA ASP A 247 -2.51 -14.54 -16.01
C ASP A 247 -3.73 -14.94 -15.15
N ASP A 248 -4.90 -14.29 -15.32
CA ASP A 248 -6.13 -14.69 -14.59
C ASP A 248 -6.81 -15.93 -15.22
N ASP A 249 -6.10 -16.71 -16.04
CA ASP A 249 -6.54 -17.99 -16.63
C ASP A 249 -6.24 -19.22 -15.73
N ASP A 250 -6.25 -19.03 -14.40
CA ASP A 250 -6.21 -20.11 -13.39
C ASP A 250 -7.52 -20.26 -12.59
#